data_AF-A0A1W9SF86-F1
#
_entry.id   AF-A0A1W9SF86-F1
#
_cell.length_a   1.000
_cell.length_b   1.000
_cell.length_c   1.000
_cell.angle_alpha   90.00
_cell.angle_beta   90.00
_cell.angle_gamma   90.00
#
_symmetry.space_group_name_H-M   'P 1'
#
loop_
_entity.id
_entity.type
_entity.pdbx_description
1 polymer ?
#
loop_
_entity_poly.entity_id
_entity_poly.type
_entity_poly.pdbx_seq_one_letter_code
_entity_poly.pdbx_strand_id
1 'polypeptide(L)'
;MASPVGHSLFGYVIYDLARQKRDQINWREFLYFVIIANIADIDYLFGFVVGKPNQYHHQFTHSIAFAVLVSIAVTLLSRWKNHEISLRFFSATLITYCSHLIVDFFTVDTSFPFGEQLFWPFSGRYVLSPVSFFSDVHKYFIKRQKRIHRNDKAEN
;
A
#
# COMPACT_ATOMS: atom_id res chain seq x y z
N MET A 1 -3.92 -2.29 7.86
CA MET A 1 -2.74 -2.34 6.97
C MET A 1 -1.47 -2.48 7.78
N ALA A 2 -0.46 -3.15 7.22
CA ALA A 2 0.88 -3.08 7.76
C ALA A 2 1.46 -1.67 7.53
N SER A 3 2.60 -1.36 8.18
CA SER A 3 3.27 -0.09 7.90
C SER A 3 3.90 -0.10 6.50
N PRO A 4 4.06 1.07 5.85
CA PRO A 4 4.82 1.20 4.61
C PRO A 4 6.21 0.56 4.68
N VAL A 5 6.85 0.60 5.86
CA VAL A 5 8.14 -0.04 6.12
C VAL A 5 8.05 -1.56 6.00
N GLY A 6 6.97 -2.16 6.53
CA GLY A 6 6.69 -3.59 6.39
C GLY A 6 6.54 -3.99 4.93
N HIS A 7 5.73 -3.26 4.17
CA HIS A 7 5.55 -3.51 2.74
C HIS A 7 6.85 -3.33 1.94
N SER A 8 7.64 -2.30 2.25
CA SER A 8 8.96 -2.10 1.63
C SER A 8 9.92 -3.26 1.92
N LEU A 9 9.84 -3.90 3.10
CA LEU A 9 10.66 -5.05 3.44
C LEU A 9 10.30 -6.26 2.56
N PHE A 10 9.01 -6.53 2.34
CA PHE A 10 8.56 -7.56 1.41
C PHE A 10 8.96 -7.22 -0.04
N GLY A 11 8.85 -5.96 -0.44
CA GLY A 11 9.35 -5.50 -1.74
C GLY A 11 10.86 -5.72 -1.91
N TYR A 12 11.65 -5.53 -0.86
CA TYR A 12 13.08 -5.84 -0.87
C TYR A 12 13.36 -7.33 -1.03
N VAL A 13 12.65 -8.21 -0.32
CA VAL A 13 12.80 -9.67 -0.48
C VAL A 13 12.52 -10.09 -1.92
N ILE A 14 11.46 -9.54 -2.54
CA ILE A 14 11.12 -9.86 -3.93
C ILE A 14 12.16 -9.30 -4.90
N TYR A 15 12.67 -8.09 -4.66
CA TYR A 15 13.79 -7.53 -5.41
C TYR A 15 15.04 -8.43 -5.35
N ASP A 16 15.37 -8.94 -4.17
CA ASP A 16 16.52 -9.81 -3.96
C ASP A 16 16.39 -11.14 -4.72
N LEU A 17 15.20 -11.73 -4.73
CA LEU A 17 14.89 -12.91 -5.53
C LEU A 17 14.92 -12.60 -7.05
N ALA A 18 14.48 -11.40 -7.44
CA ALA A 18 14.42 -10.99 -8.84
C ALA A 18 15.77 -10.62 -9.44
N ARG A 19 16.77 -10.18 -8.66
CA ARG A 19 18.05 -9.66 -9.19
C ARG A 19 19.03 -10.71 -9.74
N GLN A 20 18.72 -12.01 -9.65
CA GLN A 20 19.52 -13.13 -10.18
C GLN A 20 21.05 -12.93 -10.05
N LYS A 21 21.57 -12.89 -8.82
CA LYS A 21 23.01 -12.89 -8.49
C LYS A 21 23.84 -11.70 -9.01
N ARG A 22 23.26 -10.53 -9.23
CA ARG A 22 24.05 -9.29 -9.41
C ARG A 22 24.70 -8.89 -8.08
N ASP A 23 26.03 -8.74 -8.07
CA ASP A 23 26.83 -8.42 -6.87
C ASP A 23 26.56 -7.00 -6.32
N GLN A 24 25.99 -6.11 -7.13
CA GLN A 24 25.70 -4.73 -6.73
C GLN A 24 24.20 -4.44 -6.72
N ILE A 25 23.77 -3.66 -5.73
CA ILE A 25 22.39 -3.16 -5.64
C ILE A 25 22.21 -2.07 -6.68
N ASN A 26 21.32 -2.30 -7.64
CA ASN A 26 20.85 -1.25 -8.53
C ASN A 26 19.81 -0.41 -7.79
N TRP A 27 20.20 0.76 -7.31
CA TRP A 27 19.34 1.63 -6.50
C TRP A 27 18.05 2.05 -7.21
N ARG A 28 18.07 2.15 -8.55
CA ARG A 28 16.86 2.49 -9.34
C ARG A 28 15.86 1.34 -9.35
N GLU A 29 16.34 0.11 -9.55
CA GLU A 29 15.49 -1.08 -9.46
C GLU A 29 14.98 -1.28 -8.03
N PHE A 30 15.84 -1.11 -7.03
CA PHE A 30 15.43 -1.20 -5.63
C PHE A 30 14.31 -0.20 -5.28
N LEU A 31 14.49 1.08 -5.61
CA LEU A 31 13.46 2.11 -5.40
C LEU A 31 12.15 1.78 -6.13
N TYR A 32 12.24 1.19 -7.34
CA TYR A 32 11.07 0.73 -8.06
C TYR A 32 10.26 -0.29 -7.26
N PHE A 33 10.89 -1.35 -6.74
CA PHE A 33 10.21 -2.36 -5.93
C PHE A 33 9.61 -1.78 -4.64
N VAL A 34 10.32 -0.85 -4.00
CA VAL A 34 9.81 -0.13 -2.81
C VAL A 34 8.56 0.68 -3.14
N ILE A 35 8.55 1.40 -4.27
CA ILE A 35 7.40 2.20 -4.70
C ILE A 35 6.22 1.29 -5.04
N ILE A 36 6.43 0.24 -5.84
CA ILE A 36 5.37 -0.70 -6.22
C ILE A 36 4.78 -1.40 -5.00
N ALA A 37 5.61 -1.77 -4.02
CA ALA A 37 5.15 -2.39 -2.78
C ALA A 37 4.25 -1.48 -1.94
N ASN A 38 4.22 -0.17 -2.18
CA ASN A 38 3.43 0.81 -1.43
C ASN A 38 2.38 1.53 -2.29
N ILE A 39 2.27 1.21 -3.58
CA ILE A 39 1.42 1.98 -4.49
C ILE A 39 -0.07 1.77 -4.22
N ALA A 40 -0.46 0.67 -3.57
CA ALA A 40 -1.84 0.41 -3.18
C ALA A 40 -2.35 1.45 -2.16
N ASP A 41 -1.49 1.86 -1.22
CA ASP A 41 -1.75 2.91 -0.23
C ASP A 41 -1.87 4.33 -0.82
N ILE A 42 -1.76 4.52 -2.13
CA ILE A 42 -1.93 5.86 -2.73
C ILE A 42 -3.36 6.40 -2.54
N ASP A 43 -4.33 5.53 -2.25
CA ASP A 43 -5.71 5.91 -1.91
C ASP A 43 -5.80 6.82 -0.67
N TYR A 44 -4.82 6.75 0.24
CA TYR A 44 -4.67 7.68 1.34
C TYR A 44 -4.55 9.12 0.89
N LEU A 45 -3.84 9.36 -0.23
CA LEU A 45 -3.66 10.71 -0.76
C LEU A 45 -5.00 11.34 -1.13
N PHE A 46 -5.91 10.55 -1.71
CA PHE A 46 -7.27 11.01 -2.02
C PHE A 46 -8.06 11.29 -0.74
N GLY A 47 -7.93 10.42 0.27
CA GLY A 47 -8.52 10.63 1.59
C GLY A 47 -8.03 11.92 2.26
N PHE A 48 -6.74 12.23 2.16
CA PHE A 48 -6.17 13.48 2.70
C PHE A 48 -6.73 14.73 2.02
N VAL A 49 -6.91 14.70 0.69
CA VAL A 49 -7.50 15.82 -0.06
C VAL A 49 -8.94 16.09 0.39
N VAL A 50 -9.71 15.06 0.73
CA VAL A 50 -11.11 15.16 1.19
C VAL A 50 -11.20 15.38 2.72
N GLY A 51 -10.08 15.41 3.43
CA GLY A 51 -10.02 15.58 4.89
C GLY A 51 -10.44 14.35 5.69
N LYS A 52 -10.58 13.19 5.04
CA LYS A 52 -10.93 11.90 5.64
C LYS A 52 -9.96 10.81 5.13
N PRO A 53 -8.74 10.70 5.69
CA PRO A 53 -7.67 9.87 5.16
C PRO A 53 -8.04 8.39 4.96
N ASN A 54 -8.77 7.79 5.90
CA ASN A 54 -9.17 6.38 5.81
C ASN A 54 -10.40 6.12 4.91
N GLN A 55 -11.06 7.15 4.37
CA GLN A 55 -12.38 6.95 3.73
C GLN A 55 -12.32 6.06 2.49
N TYR A 56 -11.24 6.16 1.72
CA TYR A 56 -11.05 5.43 0.46
C TYR A 56 -10.08 4.27 0.58
N HIS A 57 -9.55 4.06 1.77
CA HIS A 57 -8.56 3.05 2.04
C HIS A 57 -9.19 1.64 2.00
N HIS A 58 -8.45 0.63 1.53
CA HIS A 58 -8.91 -0.75 1.28
C HIS A 58 -10.00 -0.93 0.21
N GLN A 59 -10.21 0.04 -0.67
CA GLN A 59 -11.21 -0.04 -1.75
C GLN A 59 -10.60 -0.63 -3.03
N PHE A 60 -10.86 -0.04 -4.19
CA PHE A 60 -10.49 -0.61 -5.49
C PHE A 60 -8.98 -0.79 -5.69
N THR A 61 -8.14 0.01 -5.03
CA THR A 61 -6.67 -0.10 -5.03
C THR A 61 -6.20 -1.42 -4.42
N HIS A 62 -6.93 -1.93 -3.42
CA HIS A 62 -6.63 -3.18 -2.72
C HIS A 62 -7.35 -4.36 -3.39
N SER A 63 -7.27 -4.43 -4.72
CA SER A 63 -7.90 -5.48 -5.51
C SER A 63 -6.89 -6.16 -6.44
N ILE A 64 -7.13 -7.45 -6.69
CA ILE A 64 -6.28 -8.25 -7.59
C ILE A 64 -6.38 -7.70 -9.01
N ALA A 65 -7.56 -7.26 -9.44
CA ALA A 65 -7.73 -6.68 -10.76
C ALA A 65 -6.90 -5.40 -10.92
N PHE A 66 -6.87 -4.54 -9.90
CA PHE A 66 -6.06 -3.33 -9.92
C PHE A 66 -4.55 -3.64 -9.89
N ALA A 67 -4.13 -4.64 -9.10
CA ALA A 67 -2.75 -5.13 -9.13
C ALA A 67 -2.31 -5.56 -10.55
N VAL A 68 -3.18 -6.30 -11.25
CA VAL A 68 -2.95 -6.70 -12.65
C VAL A 68 -2.89 -5.49 -13.57
N LEU A 69 -3.83 -4.54 -13.47
CA LEU A 69 -3.86 -3.32 -14.29
C LEU A 69 -2.58 -2.50 -14.12
N VAL A 70 -2.13 -2.28 -12.89
CA VAL A 70 -0.88 -1.57 -12.59
C VAL A 70 0.32 -2.31 -13.19
N SER A 71 0.39 -3.62 -13.02
CA SER A 71 1.47 -4.44 -13.57
C SER A 71 1.53 -4.40 -15.09
N ILE A 72 0.37 -4.43 -15.77
CA ILE A 72 0.27 -4.26 -17.23
C ILE A 72 0.76 -2.86 -17.62
N ALA A 73 0.21 -1.81 -16.99
CA ALA A 73 0.54 -0.42 -17.33
C ALA A 73 2.04 -0.14 -17.20
N VAL A 74 2.65 -0.54 -16.09
CA VAL A 74 4.08 -0.32 -15.85
C VAL A 74 4.95 -1.15 -16.80
N THR A 75 4.55 -2.37 -17.14
CA THR A 75 5.25 -3.19 -18.14
C THR A 75 5.18 -2.56 -19.53
N LEU A 76 4.02 -2.03 -19.93
CA LEU A 76 3.85 -1.32 -21.21
C LEU A 76 4.66 -0.02 -21.25
N LEU A 77 4.71 0.74 -20.17
CA LEU A 77 5.56 1.93 -20.05
C LEU A 77 7.05 1.58 -20.13
N SER A 78 7.46 0.45 -19.55
CA SER A 78 8.83 -0.06 -19.68
C SER A 78 9.17 -0.43 -21.13
N ARG A 79 8.22 -1.01 -21.88
CA ARG A 79 8.39 -1.30 -23.30
C ARG A 79 8.74 -0.04 -24.10
N TRP A 80 8.18 1.12 -23.78
CA TRP A 80 8.50 2.37 -24.49
C TRP A 80 9.96 2.79 -24.35
N LYS A 81 10.65 2.34 -23.29
CA LYS A 81 12.08 2.62 -23.08
C LYS A 81 12.99 1.54 -23.62
N ASN A 82 12.58 0.27 -23.49
CA ASN A 82 13.43 -0.89 -23.76
C ASN A 82 13.03 -1.66 -25.04
N HIS A 83 12.00 -1.20 -25.75
CA HIS A 83 11.39 -1.79 -26.96
C HIS A 83 10.82 -3.22 -26.82
N GLU A 84 11.03 -3.90 -25.71
CA GLU A 84 10.55 -5.26 -25.45
C GLU A 84 9.61 -5.35 -24.23
N ILE A 85 8.67 -6.31 -24.28
CA ILE A 85 7.83 -6.69 -23.15
C ILE A 85 8.52 -7.83 -22.41
N SER A 86 8.88 -7.61 -21.15
CA SER A 86 9.45 -8.66 -20.30
C SER A 86 8.38 -9.26 -19.40
N LEU A 87 8.01 -10.52 -19.66
CA LEU A 87 7.11 -11.27 -18.78
C LEU A 87 7.67 -11.39 -17.36
N ARG A 88 8.99 -11.51 -17.24
CA ARG A 88 9.66 -11.55 -15.93
C ARG A 88 9.45 -10.25 -15.14
N PHE A 89 9.56 -9.11 -15.80
CA PHE A 89 9.31 -7.81 -15.17
C PHE A 89 7.84 -7.65 -14.76
N PHE A 90 6.92 -8.06 -15.63
CA PHE A 90 5.49 -8.10 -15.31
C PHE A 90 5.22 -8.96 -14.07
N SER A 91 5.69 -10.22 -14.06
CA SER A 91 5.50 -11.14 -12.94
C SER A 91 6.13 -10.61 -11.65
N ALA A 92 7.33 -10.03 -11.70
CA ALA A 92 7.95 -9.46 -10.51
C ALA A 92 7.15 -8.28 -9.95
N THR A 93 6.62 -7.42 -10.81
CA THR A 93 5.76 -6.29 -10.42
C THR A 93 4.46 -6.78 -9.80
N LEU A 94 3.81 -7.76 -10.43
CA LEU A 94 2.57 -8.35 -9.95
C LEU A 94 2.76 -9.04 -8.59
N ILE A 95 3.83 -9.84 -8.43
CA ILE A 95 4.14 -10.50 -7.16
C ILE A 95 4.41 -9.47 -6.06
N THR A 96 5.11 -8.37 -6.38
CA THR A 96 5.37 -7.28 -5.45
C THR A 96 4.07 -6.61 -5.01
N TYR A 97 3.18 -6.31 -5.94
CA TYR A 97 1.87 -5.75 -5.61
C TYR A 97 1.04 -6.73 -4.77
N CYS A 98 0.94 -8.00 -5.19
CA CYS A 98 0.20 -9.01 -4.46
C CYS A 98 0.76 -9.23 -3.04
N SER A 99 2.06 -9.03 -2.82
CA SER A 99 2.63 -9.10 -1.47
C SER A 99 2.04 -8.04 -0.54
N HIS A 100 1.69 -6.86 -1.07
CA HIS A 100 0.98 -5.83 -0.31
C HIS A 100 -0.39 -6.33 0.15
N LEU A 101 -1.21 -6.81 -0.80
CA LEU A 101 -2.55 -7.36 -0.53
C LEU A 101 -2.51 -8.51 0.47
N ILE A 102 -1.54 -9.42 0.34
CA ILE A 102 -1.40 -10.56 1.26
C ILE A 102 -1.04 -10.08 2.66
N VAL A 103 -0.10 -9.14 2.77
CA VAL A 103 0.33 -8.62 4.06
C VAL A 103 -0.83 -7.90 4.76
N ASP A 104 -1.60 -7.08 4.04
CA ASP A 104 -2.76 -6.41 4.62
C ASP A 104 -3.89 -7.36 4.97
N PHE A 105 -4.15 -8.37 4.14
CA PHE A 105 -5.16 -9.37 4.41
C PHE A 105 -4.91 -10.12 5.72
N PHE A 106 -3.64 -10.38 6.05
CA PHE A 106 -3.21 -11.02 7.30
C PHE A 106 -2.89 -10.04 8.44
N THR A 107 -3.06 -8.74 8.23
CA THR A 107 -2.88 -7.72 9.28
C THR A 107 -4.21 -7.47 9.99
N VAL A 108 -4.15 -7.26 11.31
CA VAL A 108 -5.32 -6.84 12.08
C VAL A 108 -5.84 -5.52 11.54
N ASP A 109 -7.08 -5.50 11.08
CA ASP A 109 -7.74 -4.29 10.62
C ASP A 109 -8.56 -3.64 11.73
N THR A 110 -8.13 -2.45 12.17
CA THR A 110 -8.78 -1.69 13.24
C THR A 110 -9.54 -0.46 12.72
N SER A 111 -9.52 -0.22 11.40
CA SER A 111 -10.01 1.02 10.79
C SER A 111 -11.12 0.73 9.79
N PHE A 112 -12.23 1.47 9.87
CA PHE A 112 -13.28 1.38 8.86
C PHE A 112 -12.80 2.00 7.53
N PRO A 113 -13.08 1.38 6.35
CA PRO A 113 -13.81 0.11 6.15
C PRO A 113 -12.97 -1.14 6.50
N PHE A 114 -13.60 -2.12 7.14
CA PHE A 114 -12.94 -3.35 7.58
C PHE A 114 -12.75 -4.34 6.41
N GLY A 115 -11.51 -4.77 6.21
CA GLY A 115 -11.10 -5.71 5.17
C GLY A 115 -10.83 -5.05 3.84
N GLU A 116 -10.56 -5.87 2.82
CA GLU A 116 -10.17 -5.41 1.49
C GLU A 116 -11.11 -5.89 0.39
N GLN A 117 -11.30 -5.08 -0.65
CA GLN A 117 -12.08 -5.44 -1.84
C GLN A 117 -11.26 -6.26 -2.86
N LEU A 118 -10.74 -7.41 -2.42
CA LEU A 118 -9.83 -8.26 -3.23
C LEU A 118 -10.38 -8.61 -4.62
N PHE A 119 -11.70 -8.79 -4.74
CA PHE A 119 -12.38 -9.22 -5.96
C PHE A 119 -13.03 -8.08 -6.76
N TRP A 120 -12.77 -6.82 -6.43
CA TRP A 120 -13.18 -5.72 -7.29
C TRP A 120 -12.52 -5.87 -8.68
N PRO A 121 -13.20 -5.57 -9.81
CA PRO A 121 -14.54 -4.99 -9.96
C PRO A 121 -15.69 -6.01 -10.02
N PHE A 122 -15.41 -7.30 -9.88
CA PHE A 122 -16.43 -8.36 -9.97
C PHE A 122 -17.31 -8.43 -8.72
N SER A 123 -16.75 -8.08 -7.56
CA SER A 123 -17.49 -8.00 -6.30
C SER A 123 -17.00 -6.82 -5.46
N GLY A 124 -17.93 -6.04 -4.90
CA GLY A 124 -17.63 -4.97 -3.93
C GLY A 124 -17.60 -5.44 -2.48
N ARG A 125 -17.54 -6.76 -2.24
CA ARG A 125 -17.50 -7.34 -0.89
C ARG A 125 -16.10 -7.16 -0.29
N TYR A 126 -16.06 -6.75 0.96
CA TYR A 126 -14.85 -6.72 1.75
C TYR A 126 -14.57 -8.12 2.30
N VAL A 127 -13.33 -8.57 2.17
CA VAL A 127 -12.88 -9.86 2.70
C VAL A 127 -11.96 -9.58 3.88
N LEU A 128 -12.23 -10.24 5.00
CA LEU A 128 -11.39 -10.22 6.18
C LEU A 128 -10.77 -11.60 6.37
N SER A 129 -9.49 -11.68 6.72
CA SER A 129 -8.91 -12.95 7.11
C SER A 129 -9.46 -13.41 8.47
N PRO A 130 -9.81 -14.70 8.63
CA PRO A 130 -10.17 -15.27 9.94
C PRO A 130 -8.96 -15.42 10.87
N VAL A 131 -7.73 -15.26 10.34
CA VAL A 131 -6.48 -15.38 11.07
C VAL A 131 -5.62 -14.15 10.77
N SER A 132 -5.15 -13.46 11.82
CA SER A 132 -4.24 -12.33 11.68
C SER A 132 -2.87 -12.70 12.25
N PHE A 133 -1.83 -12.56 11.43
CA PHE A 133 -0.44 -12.81 11.85
C PHE A 133 0.28 -11.53 12.25
N PHE A 134 -0.13 -10.38 11.70
CA PHE A 134 0.51 -9.10 11.92
C PHE A 134 -0.35 -8.20 12.81
N SER A 135 0.27 -7.58 13.82
CA SER A 135 -0.39 -6.60 14.68
C SER A 135 -0.56 -5.26 13.96
N ASP A 136 -1.63 -4.56 14.26
CA ASP A 136 -1.85 -3.20 13.77
C ASP A 136 -0.81 -2.22 14.36
N VAL A 137 -0.40 -1.25 13.54
CA VAL A 137 0.48 -0.17 13.98
C VAL A 137 -0.40 0.96 14.50
N HIS A 138 -0.44 1.12 15.83
CA HIS A 138 -1.32 2.10 16.46
C HIS A 138 -0.98 3.53 16.02
N LYS A 139 -1.83 4.09 15.15
CA LYS A 139 -1.74 5.49 14.70
C LYS A 139 -2.22 6.39 15.85
N TYR A 140 -1.31 6.93 16.66
CA TYR A 140 -1.66 7.96 17.65
C TYR A 140 -2.24 9.18 16.93
N PHE A 141 -3.57 9.27 16.88
CA PHE A 141 -4.23 10.49 16.46
C PHE A 141 -3.96 11.53 17.55
N ILE A 142 -3.11 12.52 17.28
CA ILE A 142 -2.97 13.68 18.16
C ILE A 142 -4.34 14.38 18.14
N LYS A 143 -5.17 14.03 19.12
CA LYS A 143 -6.39 14.75 19.44
C LYS A 143 -5.91 16.13 19.88
N ARG A 144 -5.93 17.10 18.96
CA ARG A 144 -5.64 18.51 19.26
C ARG A 144 -6.68 18.93 20.30
N GLN A 145 -6.34 18.81 21.58
CA GLN A 145 -7.13 19.34 22.68
C GLN A 145 -7.30 20.82 22.35
N LYS A 146 -8.53 21.25 22.03
CA LYS A 146 -8.93 22.64 22.24
C LYS A 146 -8.85 22.86 23.76
N ARG A 147 -7.65 23.09 24.27
CA ARG A 147 -7.41 23.67 25.60
C ARG A 147 -7.93 25.09 25.53
N ILE A 148 -9.20 25.24 25.90
CA ILE A 148 -9.64 26.15 26.95
C ILE A 148 -8.80 27.44 26.98
N HIS A 149 -9.22 28.44 26.20
CA HIS A 149 -9.00 29.84 26.58
C HIS A 149 -10.07 30.20 27.62
N ARG A 150 -9.93 29.60 28.79
CA ARG A 150 -10.59 30.00 30.02
C ARG A 150 -9.44 30.11 31.01
N ASN A 151 -8.83 31.29 31.04
CA ASN A 151 -8.21 31.85 32.22
C ASN A 151 -7.86 33.33 31.98
N ASP A 152 -8.37 34.13 32.90
CA ASP A 152 -7.69 35.27 33.51
C ASP A 152 -7.60 36.59 32.74
N LYS A 153 -8.70 37.35 32.83
CA LYS A 153 -8.74 38.73 33.37
C LYS A 153 -10.13 38.92 34.00
N ALA A 154 -10.38 39.05 35.31
CA ALA A 154 -9.54 39.50 36.42
C ALA A 154 -8.76 40.77 36.08
N GLU A 155 -9.50 41.84 35.75
CA GLU A 155 -9.02 43.23 35.84
C GLU A 155 -10.24 44.14 36.04
N ASN A 156 -10.37 44.62 37.29
CA ASN A 156 -11.10 45.79 37.82
C ASN A 156 -12.63 45.80 37.86
#